data_AF-A0A7J5HAC0-F1
#
_entry.id   AF-A0A7J5HAC0-F1
#
_cell.length_a   1.000
_cell.length_b   1.000
_cell.length_c   1.000
_cell.angle_alpha   90.00
_cell.angle_beta   90.00
_cell.angle_gamma   90.00
#
_symmetry.space_group_name_H-M   'P 1'
#
loop_
_entity.id
_entity.type
_entity.pdbx_description
1 polymer ?
#
loop_
_entity_poly.entity_id
_entity_poly.type
_entity_poly.pdbx_seq_one_letter_code
_entity_poly.pdbx_strand_id
1 'polypeptide(L)'
;EEYEKNMDTKLMEEISTVALHVNAAIYHKYKLINSQRETTNPVTLERIRLEIIKQDRIISLWQPRLADMRRNATLYVRASSFCNKDILGPKFFKTQLETLDMDEFLTSICAIRHKEVINKFFANYNKEKHQYADSYIYESILRLDLREHFLLTARYLKHYNKRDELLVGYDPGHFSSLVVGQEKEYGRRLRIIKEFYCCYPDEQPELARQFYEFFGADSLNKRIILYPDRAGNKRREELEQITTDSRALKRELESYGFEVELMNEGQATVYHWQQFKLLLLMFGGRSNALPEVLIDENECRNLCSAIMLSPLKKTEGRIELDKSSEKKVPLKNQAGLTTQLPSALIYLLFGRYGNKVLSELSSMPDNLPDNLTI
;
A
#
# COMPACT_ATOMS: atom_id res chain seq x y z
N GLU A 1 3.53 3.88 -9.38
CA GLU A 1 4.94 4.29 -9.59
C GLU A 1 5.60 3.48 -10.68
N GLU A 2 5.36 2.17 -10.77
CA GLU A 2 5.79 1.35 -11.90
C GLU A 2 5.41 1.97 -13.25
N TYR A 3 4.15 2.36 -13.46
CA TYR A 3 3.72 2.99 -14.72
C TYR A 3 4.36 4.36 -15.02
N GLU A 4 4.75 5.13 -14.00
CA GLU A 4 5.47 6.41 -14.18
C GLU A 4 6.93 6.16 -14.58
N LYS A 5 7.58 5.15 -14.00
CA LYS A 5 8.96 4.76 -14.29
C LYS A 5 9.09 3.94 -15.59
N ASN A 6 8.06 3.19 -15.94
CA ASN A 6 8.03 2.30 -17.12
C ASN A 6 7.52 3.00 -18.38
N MET A 7 7.20 4.30 -18.32
CA MET A 7 6.82 5.07 -19.49
C MET A 7 8.08 5.38 -20.32
N ASP A 8 8.20 4.77 -21.50
CA ASP A 8 9.19 5.14 -22.49
C ASP A 8 8.79 6.49 -23.11
N THR A 9 9.45 7.55 -22.65
CA THR A 9 9.19 8.93 -23.08
C THR A 9 9.42 9.12 -24.58
N LYS A 10 10.45 8.46 -25.13
CA LYS A 10 10.80 8.57 -26.55
C LYS A 10 9.76 7.89 -27.42
N LEU A 11 9.34 6.68 -27.05
CA LEU A 11 8.25 5.99 -27.74
C LEU A 11 6.95 6.80 -27.65
N MET A 12 6.64 7.41 -26.50
CA MET A 12 5.44 8.22 -26.34
C MET A 12 5.45 9.51 -27.17
N GLU A 13 6.60 10.17 -27.31
CA GLU A 13 6.76 11.31 -28.21
C GLU A 13 6.52 10.91 -29.67
N GLU A 14 7.12 9.80 -30.12
CA GLU A 14 6.91 9.28 -31.48
C GLU A 14 5.45 8.90 -31.73
N ILE A 15 4.81 8.20 -30.78
CA ILE A 15 3.37 7.89 -30.84
C ILE A 15 2.55 9.18 -30.95
N SER A 16 2.91 10.22 -30.20
CA SER A 16 2.20 11.51 -30.21
C SER A 16 2.35 12.23 -31.55
N THR A 17 3.55 12.25 -32.14
CA THR A 17 3.79 12.83 -33.46
C THR A 17 3.01 12.09 -34.55
N VAL A 18 3.08 10.75 -34.57
CA VAL A 18 2.35 9.95 -35.55
C VAL A 18 0.84 10.09 -35.36
N ALA A 19 0.35 10.10 -34.12
CA ALA A 19 -1.06 10.32 -33.81
C ALA A 19 -1.55 11.69 -34.28
N LEU A 20 -0.76 12.75 -34.10
CA LEU A 20 -1.09 14.09 -34.59
C LEU A 20 -1.20 14.11 -36.12
N HIS A 21 -0.27 13.47 -36.81
CA HIS A 21 -0.27 13.38 -38.27
C HIS A 21 -1.49 12.60 -38.80
N VAL A 22 -1.84 11.47 -38.17
CA VAL A 22 -3.03 10.69 -38.52
C VAL A 22 -4.32 11.49 -38.23
N ASN A 23 -4.41 12.12 -37.07
CA ASN A 23 -5.57 12.94 -36.70
C ASN A 23 -5.77 14.13 -37.65
N ALA A 24 -4.69 14.79 -38.06
CA ALA A 24 -4.74 15.86 -39.06
C ALA A 24 -5.31 15.34 -40.39
N ALA A 25 -4.85 14.19 -40.87
CA ALA A 25 -5.36 13.57 -42.10
C ALA A 25 -6.86 13.20 -41.99
N ILE A 26 -7.28 12.64 -40.84
CA ILE A 26 -8.69 12.33 -40.57
C ILE A 26 -9.54 13.61 -40.57
N TYR A 27 -9.09 14.67 -39.89
CA TYR A 27 -9.80 15.95 -39.84
C TYR A 27 -9.89 16.61 -41.22
N HIS A 28 -8.80 16.59 -41.99
CA HIS A 28 -8.79 17.09 -43.36
C HIS A 28 -9.76 16.31 -44.26
N LYS A 29 -9.77 14.98 -44.17
CA LYS A 29 -10.74 14.13 -44.88
C LYS A 29 -12.18 14.49 -44.50
N TYR A 30 -12.46 14.65 -43.20
CA TYR A 30 -13.79 15.04 -42.72
C TYR A 30 -14.23 16.39 -43.30
N LYS A 31 -13.34 17.40 -43.32
CA LYS A 31 -13.61 18.71 -43.93
C LYS A 31 -13.90 18.60 -45.43
N LEU A 32 -13.12 17.78 -46.16
CA LEU A 32 -13.30 17.55 -47.59
C LEU A 32 -14.63 16.86 -47.92
N ILE A 33 -15.05 15.89 -47.11
CA ILE A 33 -16.35 15.21 -47.26
C ILE A 33 -17.51 16.18 -47.05
N ASN A 34 -17.41 17.08 -46.07
CA ASN A 34 -18.42 18.12 -45.87
C ASN A 34 -18.48 19.08 -47.07
N SER A 35 -17.33 19.55 -47.56
CA SER A 35 -17.29 20.41 -48.75
C SER A 35 -17.80 19.71 -50.03
N GLN A 36 -17.65 18.39 -50.14
CA GLN A 36 -18.21 17.61 -51.24
C GLN A 36 -19.74 17.66 -51.29
N ARG A 37 -20.40 17.74 -50.12
CA ARG A 37 -21.87 17.84 -50.03
C ARG A 37 -22.40 19.22 -50.42
N GLU A 38 -21.55 20.24 -50.35
CA GLU A 38 -21.92 21.64 -50.56
C GLU A 38 -21.65 22.13 -52.01
N THR A 39 -20.98 21.34 -52.85
CA THR A 39 -20.56 21.76 -54.19
C THR A 39 -20.97 20.74 -55.26
N THR A 40 -21.55 21.22 -56.37
CA THR A 40 -21.93 20.41 -57.55
C THR A 40 -20.99 20.58 -58.74
N ASN A 41 -19.97 21.44 -58.63
CA ASN A 41 -19.02 21.69 -59.71
C ASN A 41 -18.11 20.45 -59.95
N PRO A 42 -18.12 19.88 -61.17
CA PRO A 42 -17.40 18.63 -61.47
C PRO A 42 -15.87 18.74 -61.32
N VAL A 43 -15.27 19.90 -61.62
CA VAL A 43 -13.82 20.11 -61.48
C VAL A 43 -13.42 20.14 -60.00
N THR A 44 -14.23 20.80 -59.17
CA THR A 44 -14.01 20.88 -57.73
C THR A 44 -14.21 19.52 -57.06
N LEU A 45 -15.22 18.76 -57.50
CA LEU A 45 -15.49 17.40 -57.02
C LEU A 45 -14.35 16.45 -57.32
N GLU A 46 -13.77 16.49 -58.53
CA GLU A 46 -12.63 15.64 -58.88
C GLU A 46 -11.38 16.01 -58.08
N ARG A 47 -11.14 17.31 -57.84
CA ARG A 47 -10.07 17.77 -56.96
C ARG A 47 -10.24 17.26 -55.53
N ILE A 48 -11.46 17.35 -54.98
CA ILE A 48 -11.79 16.85 -53.64
C ILE A 48 -11.56 15.33 -53.57
N ARG A 49 -12.00 14.58 -54.59
CA ARG A 49 -11.80 13.14 -54.67
C ARG A 49 -10.31 12.75 -54.62
N LEU A 50 -9.47 13.43 -55.40
CA LEU A 50 -8.02 13.19 -55.41
C LEU A 50 -7.38 13.49 -54.05
N GLU A 51 -7.81 14.55 -53.37
CA GLU A 51 -7.33 14.87 -52.02
C GLU A 51 -7.78 13.85 -50.96
N ILE A 52 -9.03 13.38 -51.02
CA ILE A 52 -9.51 12.30 -50.14
C ILE A 52 -8.66 11.04 -50.30
N ILE A 53 -8.33 10.65 -51.55
CA ILE A 53 -7.45 9.50 -51.81
C ILE A 53 -6.07 9.69 -51.17
N LYS A 54 -5.50 10.91 -51.21
CA LYS A 54 -4.22 11.20 -50.54
C LYS A 54 -4.34 11.02 -49.02
N GLN A 55 -5.40 11.56 -48.40
CA GLN A 55 -5.62 11.40 -46.96
C GLN A 55 -5.85 9.94 -46.58
N ASP A 56 -6.59 9.18 -47.39
CA ASP A 56 -6.84 7.75 -47.16
C ASP A 56 -5.57 6.92 -47.24
N ARG A 57 -4.62 7.26 -48.13
CA ARG A 57 -3.30 6.62 -48.15
C ARG A 57 -2.52 6.87 -46.87
N ILE A 58 -2.54 8.10 -46.36
CA ILE A 58 -1.87 8.46 -45.10
C ILE A 58 -2.47 7.67 -43.93
N ILE A 59 -3.80 7.65 -43.83
CA ILE A 59 -4.53 6.93 -42.77
C ILE A 59 -4.23 5.43 -42.87
N SER A 60 -4.36 4.83 -44.05
CA SER A 60 -4.16 3.38 -44.24
C SER A 60 -2.73 2.94 -43.94
N LEU A 61 -1.74 3.81 -44.19
CA LEU A 61 -0.33 3.52 -43.90
C LEU A 61 -0.01 3.61 -42.41
N TRP A 62 -0.48 4.67 -41.75
CA TRP A 62 -0.03 5.02 -40.40
C TRP A 62 -0.93 4.49 -39.29
N GLN A 63 -2.21 4.25 -39.56
CA GLN A 63 -3.14 3.74 -38.55
C GLN A 63 -2.76 2.35 -38.01
N PRO A 64 -2.36 1.36 -38.84
CA PRO A 64 -1.93 0.05 -38.35
C PRO A 64 -0.63 0.14 -37.55
N ARG A 65 0.31 0.99 -38.00
CA ARG A 65 1.59 1.22 -37.32
C ARG A 65 1.40 1.88 -35.96
N LEU A 66 0.52 2.87 -35.89
CA LEU A 66 0.15 3.52 -34.63
C LEU A 66 -0.51 2.54 -33.65
N ALA A 67 -1.33 1.61 -34.14
CA ALA A 67 -1.92 0.56 -33.32
C ALA A 67 -0.85 -0.41 -32.77
N ASP A 68 0.15 -0.74 -33.57
CA ASP A 68 1.26 -1.60 -33.16
C ASP A 68 2.15 -0.92 -32.12
N MET A 69 2.54 0.35 -32.33
CA MET A 69 3.30 1.15 -31.36
C MET A 69 2.58 1.26 -30.00
N ARG A 70 1.24 1.25 -29.98
CA ARG A 70 0.43 1.35 -28.76
C ARG A 70 0.26 0.03 -28.02
N ARG A 71 0.46 -1.12 -28.67
CA ARG A 71 0.01 -2.43 -28.17
C ARG A 71 0.63 -2.83 -26.82
N ASN A 72 1.82 -2.30 -26.49
CA ASN A 72 2.49 -2.53 -25.21
C ASN A 72 3.05 -1.23 -24.59
N ALA A 73 2.61 -0.07 -25.06
CA ALA A 73 3.07 1.22 -24.55
C ALA A 73 2.21 1.66 -23.35
N THR A 74 2.86 2.13 -22.29
CA THR A 74 2.18 2.75 -21.15
C THR A 74 2.32 4.26 -21.26
N LEU A 75 1.20 4.98 -21.27
CA LEU A 75 1.18 6.43 -21.10
C LEU A 75 0.77 6.75 -19.66
N TYR A 76 1.64 7.43 -18.92
CA TYR A 76 1.35 7.97 -17.60
C TYR A 76 1.29 9.49 -17.65
N VAL A 77 0.17 10.09 -17.24
CA VAL A 77 0.00 11.53 -17.14
C VAL A 77 -0.49 11.87 -15.74
N ARG A 78 0.22 12.78 -15.07
CA ARG A 78 -0.20 13.40 -13.82
C ARG A 78 -0.67 14.82 -14.12
N ALA A 79 -1.97 15.07 -14.00
CA ALA A 79 -2.56 16.37 -14.23
C ALA A 79 -3.19 16.90 -12.93
N SER A 80 -2.88 18.15 -12.61
CA SER A 80 -3.51 18.87 -11.52
C SER A 80 -4.80 19.54 -12.01
N SER A 81 -5.74 19.78 -11.09
CA SER A 81 -6.89 20.65 -11.32
C SER A 81 -6.48 22.07 -11.81
N PHE A 82 -5.24 22.51 -11.52
CA PHE A 82 -4.68 23.76 -12.06
C PHE A 82 -4.55 23.77 -13.60
N CYS A 83 -4.49 22.61 -14.25
CA CYS A 83 -4.53 22.53 -15.72
C CYS A 83 -5.84 23.10 -16.27
N ASN A 84 -6.90 23.15 -15.47
CA ASN A 84 -8.21 23.68 -15.84
C ASN A 84 -8.53 25.02 -15.15
N LYS A 85 -7.49 25.78 -14.77
CA LYS A 85 -7.66 27.03 -14.00
C LYS A 85 -8.54 28.07 -14.68
N ASP A 86 -8.55 28.10 -16.01
CA ASP A 86 -9.29 29.10 -16.78
C ASP A 86 -10.80 28.83 -16.77
N ILE A 87 -11.22 27.57 -16.54
CA ILE A 87 -12.62 27.19 -16.37
C ILE A 87 -13.04 27.27 -14.90
N LEU A 88 -12.19 26.77 -13.98
CA LEU A 88 -12.50 26.71 -12.54
C LEU A 88 -12.45 28.08 -11.85
N GLY A 89 -11.56 28.96 -12.33
CA GLY A 89 -11.34 30.29 -11.77
C GLY A 89 -10.61 30.29 -10.42
N PRO A 90 -10.00 31.44 -10.03
CA PRO A 90 -9.18 31.54 -8.82
C PRO A 90 -9.96 31.34 -7.51
N LYS A 91 -11.27 31.65 -7.51
CA LYS A 91 -12.13 31.52 -6.33
C LYS A 91 -12.27 30.05 -5.91
N PHE A 92 -12.39 29.13 -6.87
CA PHE A 92 -12.48 27.69 -6.59
C PHE A 92 -11.24 27.20 -5.82
N PHE A 93 -10.03 27.51 -6.30
CA PHE A 93 -8.79 27.07 -5.65
C PHE A 93 -8.62 27.68 -4.27
N LYS A 94 -9.00 28.96 -4.09
CA LYS A 94 -8.97 29.60 -2.77
C LYS A 94 -9.91 28.90 -1.79
N THR A 95 -11.15 28.61 -2.20
CA THR A 95 -12.10 27.88 -1.37
C THR A 95 -11.59 26.48 -1.03
N GLN A 96 -11.02 25.74 -2.00
CA GLN A 96 -10.46 24.42 -1.73
C GLN A 96 -9.27 24.48 -0.77
N LEU A 97 -8.40 25.50 -0.88
CA LEU A 97 -7.27 25.71 0.03
C LEU A 97 -7.72 26.05 1.46
N GLU A 98 -8.81 26.81 1.60
CA GLU A 98 -9.37 27.19 2.91
C GLU A 98 -10.20 26.06 3.55
N THR A 99 -10.75 25.15 2.74
CA THR A 99 -11.64 24.08 3.21
C THR A 99 -10.92 22.76 3.48
N LEU A 100 -9.90 22.43 2.69
CA LEU A 100 -9.15 21.19 2.79
C LEU A 100 -7.92 21.36 3.69
N ASP A 101 -7.51 20.27 4.34
CA ASP A 101 -6.17 20.21 4.94
C ASP A 101 -5.10 20.32 3.84
N MET A 102 -3.89 20.78 4.19
CA MET A 102 -2.81 20.94 3.20
C MET A 102 -2.49 19.63 2.47
N ASP A 103 -2.57 18.50 3.17
CA ASP A 103 -2.33 17.18 2.60
C ASP A 103 -3.41 16.77 1.59
N GLU A 104 -4.67 17.08 1.92
CA GLU A 104 -5.82 16.84 1.05
C GLU A 104 -5.80 17.76 -0.16
N PHE A 105 -5.44 19.04 0.02
CA PHE A 105 -5.30 20.00 -1.06
C PHE A 105 -4.22 19.57 -2.05
N LEU A 106 -3.02 19.23 -1.56
CA LEU A 106 -1.91 18.79 -2.40
C LEU A 106 -2.26 17.51 -3.17
N THR A 107 -2.94 16.55 -2.53
CA THR A 107 -3.30 15.29 -3.18
C THR A 107 -4.45 15.47 -4.18
N SER A 108 -5.54 16.13 -3.79
CA SER A 108 -6.78 16.20 -4.59
C SER A 108 -6.77 17.33 -5.64
N ILE A 109 -6.09 18.45 -5.36
CA ILE A 109 -6.04 19.62 -6.25
C ILE A 109 -4.73 19.63 -7.03
N CYS A 110 -3.60 19.51 -6.34
CA CYS A 110 -2.28 19.59 -6.98
C CYS A 110 -1.83 18.28 -7.64
N ALA A 111 -2.56 17.17 -7.42
CA ALA A 111 -2.13 15.82 -7.82
C ALA A 111 -0.74 15.43 -7.28
N ILE A 112 -0.34 16.04 -6.16
CA ILE A 112 0.91 15.76 -5.44
C ILE A 112 0.60 14.68 -4.42
N ARG A 113 1.13 13.48 -4.63
CA ARG A 113 0.99 12.39 -3.68
C ARG A 113 1.99 12.60 -2.54
N HIS A 114 1.51 12.77 -1.31
CA HIS A 114 2.36 12.66 -0.13
C HIS A 114 2.91 11.24 -0.08
N LYS A 115 4.20 11.10 -0.36
CA LYS A 115 4.87 9.79 -0.34
C LYS A 115 5.12 9.33 1.09
N GLU A 116 5.41 10.28 1.97
CA GLU A 116 5.91 10.05 3.32
C GLU A 116 5.56 11.26 4.18
N VAL A 117 5.13 11.04 5.43
CA VAL A 117 4.97 12.14 6.40
C VAL A 117 6.35 12.64 6.84
N ILE A 118 6.48 13.95 7.07
CA ILE A 118 7.76 14.59 7.44
C ILE A 118 8.27 14.02 8.77
N ASN A 119 7.41 13.99 9.80
CA ASN A 119 7.77 13.46 11.11
C ASN A 119 7.20 12.05 11.31
N LYS A 120 7.97 11.01 10.98
CA LYS A 120 7.51 9.61 11.03
C LYS A 120 7.66 9.02 12.43
N PHE A 121 6.66 8.22 12.81
CA PHE A 121 6.81 7.28 13.93
C PHE A 121 7.80 6.15 13.60
N PHE A 122 7.83 5.70 12.35
CA PHE A 122 8.82 4.75 11.83
C PHE A 122 10.05 5.47 11.27
N ALA A 123 10.72 6.21 12.14
CA ALA A 123 11.85 7.10 11.83
C ALA A 123 12.91 6.52 10.88
N ASN A 124 13.45 5.35 11.24
CA ASN A 124 14.55 4.72 10.52
C ASN A 124 14.08 3.78 9.40
N TYR A 125 12.77 3.69 9.14
CA TYR A 125 12.24 2.81 8.12
C TYR A 125 12.60 3.31 6.72
N ASN A 126 13.46 2.56 6.04
CA ASN A 126 13.82 2.73 4.63
C ASN A 126 13.25 1.57 3.78
N LYS A 127 12.50 1.91 2.72
CA LYS A 127 11.92 0.94 1.78
C LYS A 127 12.96 0.00 1.16
N GLU A 128 14.10 0.52 0.70
CA GLU A 128 15.13 -0.26 0.02
C GLU A 128 15.83 -1.26 0.95
N LYS A 129 15.85 -0.98 2.26
CA LYS A 129 16.50 -1.84 3.27
C LYS A 129 15.52 -2.80 3.94
N HIS A 130 14.28 -2.38 4.13
CA HIS A 130 13.32 -3.11 4.97
C HIS A 130 12.16 -3.72 4.17
N GLN A 131 12.18 -3.63 2.84
CA GLN A 131 11.22 -4.34 1.99
C GLN A 131 11.94 -5.31 1.06
N TYR A 132 11.26 -6.41 0.74
CA TYR A 132 11.69 -7.34 -0.31
C TYR A 132 10.54 -7.57 -1.29
N ALA A 133 10.89 -7.75 -2.57
CA ALA A 133 9.93 -7.93 -3.65
C ALA A 133 9.99 -9.32 -4.31
N ASP A 134 10.94 -10.17 -3.92
CA ASP A 134 11.11 -11.53 -4.45
C ASP A 134 10.19 -12.55 -3.74
N SER A 135 8.92 -12.17 -3.56
CA SER A 135 7.93 -12.85 -2.73
C SER A 135 7.54 -14.22 -3.26
N TYR A 136 7.38 -14.36 -4.58
CA TYR A 136 6.73 -15.53 -5.18
C TYR A 136 7.67 -16.48 -5.91
N ILE A 137 7.30 -17.76 -5.90
CA ILE A 137 7.87 -18.80 -6.75
C ILE A 137 7.13 -18.74 -8.11
N TYR A 138 7.50 -17.78 -8.95
CA TYR A 138 6.81 -17.51 -10.23
C TYR A 138 6.75 -18.71 -11.16
N GLU A 139 7.78 -19.57 -11.18
CA GLU A 139 7.77 -20.80 -12.00
C GLU A 139 6.59 -21.72 -11.67
N SER A 140 6.16 -21.77 -10.41
CA SER A 140 5.02 -22.58 -9.99
C SER A 140 3.68 -21.94 -10.37
N ILE A 141 3.61 -20.61 -10.35
CA ILE A 141 2.40 -19.85 -10.69
C ILE A 141 2.15 -19.89 -12.21
N LEU A 142 3.20 -19.68 -13.01
CA LEU A 142 3.11 -19.61 -14.48
C LEU A 142 2.80 -20.95 -15.16
N ARG A 143 2.89 -22.07 -14.42
CA ARG A 143 2.53 -23.41 -14.91
C ARG A 143 1.02 -23.70 -14.83
N LEU A 144 0.24 -22.82 -14.20
CA LEU A 144 -1.20 -23.01 -14.02
C LEU A 144 -1.96 -22.39 -15.19
N ASP A 145 -2.92 -23.14 -15.73
CA ASP A 145 -3.78 -22.67 -16.83
C ASP A 145 -4.83 -21.67 -16.31
N LEU A 146 -5.05 -20.58 -17.05
CA LEU A 146 -6.00 -19.49 -16.75
C LEU A 146 -7.47 -19.91 -16.60
N ARG A 147 -7.79 -21.20 -16.74
CA ARG A 147 -9.16 -21.75 -16.69
C ARG A 147 -9.57 -22.23 -15.29
N GLU A 148 -8.63 -22.38 -14.36
CA GLU A 148 -8.92 -22.80 -12.99
C GLU A 148 -9.04 -21.60 -12.04
N HIS A 149 -9.90 -21.70 -11.03
CA HIS A 149 -9.96 -20.73 -9.93
C HIS A 149 -8.63 -20.76 -9.16
N PHE A 150 -7.71 -19.88 -9.51
CA PHE A 150 -6.41 -19.77 -8.87
C PHE A 150 -6.53 -18.95 -7.56
N LEU A 151 -6.31 -19.63 -6.42
CA LEU A 151 -6.15 -19.01 -5.12
C LEU A 151 -4.67 -18.97 -4.75
N LEU A 152 -4.17 -17.78 -4.49
CA LEU A 152 -2.80 -17.57 -4.03
C LEU A 152 -2.71 -17.89 -2.53
N THR A 153 -2.04 -18.99 -2.21
CA THR A 153 -1.79 -19.42 -0.82
C THR A 153 -0.31 -19.26 -0.44
N ALA A 154 0.00 -19.48 0.84
CA ALA A 154 1.36 -19.43 1.38
C ALA A 154 2.34 -20.38 0.65
N ARG A 155 1.85 -21.42 -0.05
CA ARG A 155 2.67 -22.32 -0.90
C ARG A 155 3.56 -21.59 -1.88
N TYR A 156 3.04 -20.50 -2.43
CA TYR A 156 3.71 -19.78 -3.51
C TYR A 156 4.71 -18.76 -2.98
N LEU A 157 4.79 -18.56 -1.66
CA LEU A 157 5.76 -17.66 -1.06
C LEU A 157 7.14 -18.31 -0.96
N LYS A 158 8.13 -17.69 -1.59
CA LYS A 158 9.54 -18.12 -1.60
C LYS A 158 10.13 -18.17 -0.19
N HIS A 159 9.73 -17.21 0.66
CA HIS A 159 10.31 -17.01 1.99
C HIS A 159 9.47 -17.56 3.13
N TYR A 160 8.40 -18.30 2.82
CA TYR A 160 7.57 -19.01 3.80
C TYR A 160 8.15 -20.40 4.11
N ASN A 161 8.25 -20.74 5.39
CA ASN A 161 8.61 -22.09 5.83
C ASN A 161 7.42 -22.73 6.56
N LYS A 162 6.94 -23.84 6.01
CA LYS A 162 5.79 -24.60 6.50
C LYS A 162 5.98 -25.20 7.90
N ARG A 163 7.23 -25.35 8.36
CA ARG A 163 7.59 -25.95 9.66
C ARG A 163 7.83 -24.94 10.78
N ASP A 164 8.01 -23.67 10.43
CA ASP A 164 8.22 -22.62 11.42
C ASP A 164 6.87 -22.14 11.94
N GLU A 165 6.84 -21.71 13.20
CA GLU A 165 5.67 -21.08 13.81
C GLU A 165 5.33 -19.73 13.14
N LEU A 166 4.09 -19.29 13.29
CA LEU A 166 3.61 -18.00 12.80
C LEU A 166 3.52 -17.00 13.95
N LEU A 167 4.29 -15.91 13.86
CA LEU A 167 4.19 -14.78 14.78
C LEU A 167 3.14 -13.82 14.23
N VAL A 168 2.14 -13.48 15.03
CA VAL A 168 0.99 -12.70 14.57
C VAL A 168 0.79 -11.50 15.49
N GLY A 169 0.86 -10.30 14.94
CA GLY A 169 0.42 -9.07 15.59
C GLY A 169 -1.06 -8.86 15.33
N TYR A 170 -1.84 -8.48 16.34
CA TYR A 170 -3.28 -8.27 16.21
C TYR A 170 -3.70 -6.91 16.78
N ASP A 171 -4.34 -6.09 15.94
CA ASP A 171 -5.01 -4.86 16.36
C ASP A 171 -6.53 -5.02 16.20
N PRO A 172 -7.28 -5.13 17.31
CA PRO A 172 -8.74 -5.28 17.28
C PRO A 172 -9.46 -3.92 17.13
N GLY A 173 -10.63 -3.96 16.52
CA GLY A 173 -11.54 -2.81 16.44
C GLY A 173 -12.50 -2.91 15.26
N HIS A 174 -13.22 -1.81 14.98
CA HIS A 174 -14.06 -1.70 13.78
C HIS A 174 -13.29 -1.94 12.48
N PHE A 175 -12.00 -1.60 12.49
CA PHE A 175 -11.01 -2.13 11.56
C PHE A 175 -10.14 -3.08 12.36
N SER A 176 -10.23 -4.38 12.08
CA SER A 176 -9.39 -5.39 12.75
C SER A 176 -8.30 -5.83 11.78
N SER A 177 -7.06 -5.96 12.27
CA SER A 177 -5.92 -6.21 11.40
C SER A 177 -4.91 -7.19 11.99
N LEU A 178 -4.30 -7.99 11.10
CA LEU A 178 -3.28 -8.97 11.42
C LEU A 178 -2.04 -8.73 10.58
N VAL A 179 -0.88 -8.82 11.24
CA VAL A 179 0.43 -8.83 10.57
C VAL A 179 1.14 -10.11 10.94
N VAL A 180 1.53 -10.90 9.93
CA VAL A 180 2.10 -12.23 10.13
C VAL A 180 3.57 -12.25 9.71
N GLY A 181 4.42 -12.80 10.57
CA GLY A 181 5.84 -12.96 10.30
C GLY A 181 6.42 -14.30 10.75
N GLN A 182 7.62 -14.59 10.24
CA GLN A 182 8.44 -15.73 10.64
C GLN A 182 9.87 -15.28 10.93
N GLU A 183 10.42 -15.77 12.04
CA GLU A 183 11.85 -15.65 12.30
C GLU A 183 12.62 -16.59 11.37
N LYS A 184 13.74 -16.11 10.85
CA LYS A 184 14.70 -16.83 10.01
C LYS A 184 16.08 -16.70 10.64
N GLU A 185 16.98 -17.57 10.20
CA GLU A 185 18.41 -17.50 10.58
C GLU A 185 18.61 -17.48 12.10
N TYR A 186 17.92 -18.38 12.81
CA TYR A 186 17.97 -18.48 14.28
C TYR A 186 17.57 -17.18 15.00
N GLY A 187 16.60 -16.45 14.44
CA GLY A 187 16.07 -15.22 15.03
C GLY A 187 16.90 -13.97 14.73
N ARG A 188 17.85 -14.04 13.79
CA ARG A 188 18.59 -12.86 13.28
C ARG A 188 17.79 -12.02 12.29
N ARG A 189 16.77 -12.61 11.67
CA ARG A 189 15.92 -11.93 10.69
C ARG A 189 14.47 -12.24 10.96
N LEU A 190 13.63 -11.22 10.94
CA LEU A 190 12.17 -11.35 10.98
C LEU A 190 11.63 -10.95 9.61
N ARG A 191 10.97 -11.89 8.93
CA ARG A 191 10.24 -11.59 7.70
C ARG A 191 8.77 -11.46 8.00
N ILE A 192 8.20 -10.30 7.72
CA ILE A 192 6.76 -10.12 7.60
C ILE A 192 6.37 -10.63 6.22
N ILE A 193 5.43 -11.57 6.19
CA ILE A 193 5.11 -12.38 4.99
C ILE A 193 3.67 -12.18 4.51
N LYS A 194 2.78 -11.68 5.36
CA LYS A 194 1.38 -11.45 4.99
C LYS A 194 0.70 -10.47 5.94
N GLU A 195 -0.19 -9.65 5.39
CA GLU A 195 -1.16 -8.86 6.14
C GLU A 195 -2.58 -9.38 5.91
N PHE A 196 -3.45 -9.22 6.91
CA PHE A 196 -4.90 -9.40 6.78
C PHE A 196 -5.62 -8.25 7.46
N TYR A 197 -6.80 -7.93 6.97
CA TYR A 197 -7.69 -6.97 7.63
C TYR A 197 -9.15 -7.28 7.32
N CYS A 198 -10.03 -6.89 8.24
CA CYS A 198 -11.46 -6.86 8.01
C CYS A 198 -12.04 -5.56 8.55
N CYS A 199 -13.17 -5.16 7.98
CA CYS A 199 -13.88 -3.94 8.34
C CYS A 199 -15.29 -4.33 8.76
N TYR A 200 -15.83 -3.70 9.80
CA TYR A 200 -17.22 -3.87 10.19
C TYR A 200 -18.17 -3.78 8.97
N PRO A 201 -19.12 -4.72 8.79
CA PRO A 201 -19.63 -5.69 9.77
C PRO A 201 -18.83 -7.00 9.89
N ASP A 202 -17.74 -7.16 9.14
CA ASP A 202 -16.92 -8.36 9.24
C ASP A 202 -16.08 -8.33 10.53
N GLU A 203 -16.08 -9.46 11.24
CA GLU A 203 -15.46 -9.62 12.56
C GLU A 203 -14.35 -10.70 12.54
N GLN A 204 -13.92 -11.15 13.71
CA GLN A 204 -12.83 -12.12 13.90
C GLN A 204 -13.01 -13.44 13.12
N PRO A 205 -14.22 -14.00 12.92
CA PRO A 205 -14.40 -15.21 12.11
C PRO A 205 -13.94 -15.02 10.65
N GLU A 206 -14.14 -13.84 10.07
CA GLU A 206 -13.72 -13.54 8.70
C GLU A 206 -12.19 -13.43 8.60
N LEU A 207 -11.54 -12.81 9.60
CA LEU A 207 -10.08 -12.81 9.69
C LEU A 207 -9.51 -14.22 9.81
N ALA A 208 -10.11 -15.07 10.65
CA ALA A 208 -9.68 -16.45 10.81
C ALA A 208 -9.87 -17.26 9.52
N ARG A 209 -10.98 -17.03 8.79
CA ARG A 209 -11.25 -17.63 7.48
C ARG A 209 -10.17 -17.23 6.47
N GLN A 210 -9.88 -15.94 6.30
CA GLN A 210 -8.83 -15.46 5.39
C GLN A 210 -7.45 -16.02 5.75
N PHE A 211 -7.14 -16.08 7.05
CA PHE A 211 -5.90 -16.67 7.55
C PHE A 211 -5.80 -18.15 7.18
N TYR A 212 -6.88 -18.92 7.38
CA TYR A 212 -6.94 -20.33 7.04
C TYR A 212 -6.89 -20.56 5.52
N GLU A 213 -7.55 -19.74 4.71
CA GLU A 213 -7.46 -19.86 3.25
C GLU A 213 -6.03 -19.67 2.74
N PHE A 214 -5.27 -18.78 3.39
CA PHE A 214 -3.89 -18.51 2.99
C PHE A 214 -2.88 -19.52 3.54
N PHE A 215 -2.94 -19.85 4.84
CA PHE A 215 -1.95 -20.70 5.52
C PHE A 215 -2.42 -22.13 5.80
N GLY A 216 -3.73 -22.38 5.83
CA GLY A 216 -4.35 -23.58 6.36
C GLY A 216 -3.85 -24.87 5.72
N ALA A 217 -3.99 -25.01 4.41
CA ALA A 217 -3.55 -26.24 3.72
C ALA A 217 -2.02 -26.39 3.66
N ASP A 218 -1.27 -25.29 3.76
CA ASP A 218 0.18 -25.28 3.53
C ASP A 218 1.02 -25.32 4.80
N SER A 219 0.45 -25.00 5.95
CA SER A 219 1.15 -25.04 7.23
C SER A 219 1.24 -26.47 7.77
N LEU A 220 2.46 -26.94 8.03
CA LEU A 220 2.72 -28.19 8.76
C LEU A 220 2.78 -27.94 10.27
N ASN A 221 3.41 -26.84 10.67
CA ASN A 221 3.43 -26.39 12.06
C ASN A 221 2.25 -25.45 12.32
N LYS A 222 1.25 -25.98 13.03
CA LYS A 222 0.00 -25.28 13.34
C LYS A 222 0.12 -24.28 14.50
N ARG A 223 1.32 -24.05 15.03
CA ARG A 223 1.55 -23.13 16.15
C ARG A 223 1.52 -21.67 15.70
N ILE A 224 0.70 -20.88 16.40
CA ILE A 224 0.58 -19.42 16.24
C ILE A 224 0.92 -18.78 17.58
N ILE A 225 1.81 -17.78 17.56
CA ILE A 225 2.05 -16.90 18.71
C ILE A 225 1.37 -15.56 18.43
N LEU A 226 0.30 -15.27 19.16
CA LEU A 226 -0.55 -14.10 18.95
C LEU A 226 -0.20 -12.98 19.95
N TYR A 227 0.16 -11.83 19.41
CA TYR A 227 0.52 -10.60 20.10
C TYR A 227 -0.54 -9.51 19.85
N PRO A 228 -1.58 -9.43 20.68
CA PRO A 228 -2.60 -8.41 20.54
C PRO A 228 -2.17 -7.08 21.15
N ASP A 229 -2.98 -6.05 20.97
CA ASP A 229 -2.79 -4.73 21.59
C ASP A 229 -2.64 -4.84 23.12
N ARG A 230 -1.60 -4.20 23.62
CA ARG A 230 -1.32 -4.04 25.04
C ARG A 230 -1.19 -2.56 25.32
N ALA A 231 -2.27 -1.94 25.76
CA ALA A 231 -2.27 -0.51 25.95
C ALA A 231 -2.15 -0.14 27.43
N GLY A 232 -1.10 0.63 27.74
CA GLY A 232 -1.11 1.51 28.90
C GLY A 232 -2.17 2.58 28.77
N ASN A 233 -2.84 2.90 29.88
CA ASN A 233 -3.82 3.98 30.02
C ASN A 233 -5.14 3.82 29.24
N LYS A 234 -5.53 2.61 28.80
CA LYS A 234 -6.89 2.39 28.27
C LYS A 234 -7.94 2.25 29.36
N ARG A 235 -9.18 2.62 29.04
CA ARG A 235 -10.33 2.42 29.94
C ARG A 235 -10.57 0.92 30.12
N ARG A 236 -11.13 0.54 31.28
CA ARG A 236 -11.43 -0.86 31.60
C ARG A 236 -12.29 -1.54 30.53
N GLU A 237 -13.31 -0.85 30.02
CA GLU A 237 -14.21 -1.34 28.97
C GLU A 237 -13.46 -1.67 27.67
N GLU A 238 -12.54 -0.79 27.26
CA GLU A 238 -11.72 -1.01 26.04
C GLU A 238 -10.78 -2.20 26.21
N LEU A 239 -10.20 -2.37 27.40
CA LEU A 239 -9.36 -3.53 27.72
C LEU A 239 -10.14 -4.84 27.72
N GLU A 240 -11.35 -4.82 28.27
CA GLU A 240 -12.27 -5.97 28.26
C GLU A 240 -12.66 -6.33 26.81
N GLN A 241 -12.94 -5.34 25.96
CA GLN A 241 -13.22 -5.57 24.54
C GLN A 241 -12.03 -6.18 23.80
N ILE A 242 -10.83 -5.58 23.91
CA ILE A 242 -9.59 -6.09 23.28
C ILE A 242 -9.31 -7.54 23.70
N THR A 243 -9.48 -7.83 24.99
CA THR A 243 -9.28 -9.18 25.53
C THR A 243 -10.31 -10.16 24.97
N THR A 244 -11.56 -9.72 24.85
CA THR A 244 -12.66 -10.51 24.30
C THR A 244 -12.43 -10.81 22.83
N ASP A 245 -12.09 -9.81 22.03
CA ASP A 245 -11.80 -9.93 20.60
C ASP A 245 -10.59 -10.84 20.35
N SER A 246 -9.54 -10.70 21.16
CA SER A 246 -8.35 -11.56 21.08
C SER A 246 -8.67 -13.03 21.40
N ARG A 247 -9.53 -13.27 22.40
CA ARG A 247 -10.00 -14.62 22.73
C ARG A 247 -10.93 -15.19 21.67
N ALA A 248 -11.77 -14.35 21.05
CA ALA A 248 -12.63 -14.74 19.94
C ALA A 248 -11.78 -15.18 18.75
N LEU A 249 -10.84 -14.33 18.30
CA LEU A 249 -9.92 -14.69 17.21
C LEU A 249 -9.13 -15.97 17.51
N LYS A 250 -8.63 -16.12 18.73
CA LYS A 250 -7.96 -17.35 19.18
C LYS A 250 -8.86 -18.58 18.97
N ARG A 251 -10.11 -18.55 19.46
CA ARG A 251 -11.06 -19.66 19.33
C ARG A 251 -11.36 -19.98 17.86
N GLU A 252 -11.55 -18.96 17.04
CA GLU A 252 -11.82 -19.14 15.61
C GLU A 252 -10.63 -19.80 14.89
N LEU A 253 -9.40 -19.34 15.13
CA LEU A 253 -8.19 -19.97 14.59
C LEU A 253 -8.01 -21.42 15.09
N GLU A 254 -8.29 -21.68 16.36
CA GLU A 254 -8.26 -23.03 16.93
C GLU A 254 -9.31 -23.96 16.29
N SER A 255 -10.47 -23.43 15.91
CA SER A 255 -11.51 -24.19 15.19
C SER A 255 -11.04 -24.69 13.82
N TYR A 256 -10.12 -23.97 13.17
CA TYR A 256 -9.46 -24.37 11.92
C TYR A 256 -8.25 -25.30 12.14
N GLY A 257 -7.99 -25.74 13.37
CA GLY A 257 -6.93 -26.67 13.73
C GLY A 257 -5.56 -26.04 13.99
N PHE A 258 -5.50 -24.72 14.24
CA PHE A 258 -4.30 -24.07 14.74
C PHE A 258 -4.17 -24.19 16.27
N GLU A 259 -2.94 -24.16 16.78
CA GLU A 259 -2.67 -24.05 18.22
C GLU A 259 -2.21 -22.62 18.51
N VAL A 260 -3.00 -21.86 19.28
CA VAL A 260 -2.78 -20.42 19.46
C VAL A 260 -2.32 -20.10 20.89
N GLU A 261 -1.09 -19.63 21.02
CA GLU A 261 -0.54 -19.05 22.24
C GLU A 261 -0.82 -17.55 22.29
N LEU A 262 -1.63 -17.11 23.26
CA LEU A 262 -1.95 -15.70 23.44
C LEU A 262 -0.96 -15.05 24.42
N MET A 263 -0.15 -14.12 23.94
CA MET A 263 0.97 -13.56 24.71
C MET A 263 0.56 -12.41 25.65
N ASN A 264 -0.54 -12.53 26.40
CA ASN A 264 -1.11 -11.40 27.17
C ASN A 264 -1.02 -11.49 28.68
N GLU A 265 -0.52 -12.59 29.24
CA GLU A 265 -0.61 -12.81 30.69
C GLU A 265 0.68 -12.37 31.40
N GLY A 266 0.61 -11.22 32.10
CA GLY A 266 1.62 -10.80 33.09
C GLY A 266 2.71 -9.83 32.64
N GLN A 267 2.61 -9.18 31.47
CA GLN A 267 3.63 -8.22 31.00
C GLN A 267 3.28 -6.76 31.35
N ALA A 268 4.31 -5.94 31.61
CA ALA A 268 4.17 -4.56 32.04
C ALA A 268 3.56 -3.65 30.95
N THR A 269 2.91 -2.58 31.40
CA THR A 269 2.35 -1.52 30.55
C THR A 269 3.36 -0.99 29.53
N VAL A 270 2.95 -0.93 28.26
CA VAL A 270 3.77 -0.40 27.17
C VAL A 270 3.39 1.03 26.88
N TYR A 271 4.35 1.96 26.96
CA TYR A 271 4.16 3.36 26.58
C TYR A 271 4.53 3.59 25.11
N HIS A 272 3.85 4.53 24.45
CA HIS A 272 4.12 4.89 23.04
C HIS A 272 5.56 5.30 22.77
N TRP A 273 6.22 5.99 23.70
CA TRP A 273 7.64 6.33 23.55
C TRP A 273 8.56 5.10 23.56
N GLN A 274 8.20 4.03 24.27
CA GLN A 274 8.95 2.77 24.27
C GLN A 274 8.78 2.04 22.93
N GLN A 275 7.57 2.09 22.36
CA GLN A 275 7.33 1.58 21.01
C GLN A 275 8.20 2.33 20.00
N PHE A 276 8.18 3.67 20.04
CA PHE A 276 9.00 4.51 19.16
C PHE A 276 10.50 4.19 19.28
N LYS A 277 11.01 4.06 20.52
CA LYS A 277 12.42 3.73 20.78
C LYS A 277 12.79 2.33 20.26
N LEU A 278 11.92 1.34 20.43
CA LEU A 278 12.14 0.01 19.88
C LEU A 278 12.23 0.05 18.35
N LEU A 279 11.30 0.75 17.69
CA LEU A 279 11.33 0.88 16.22
C LEU A 279 12.59 1.59 15.73
N LEU A 280 13.04 2.64 16.43
CA LEU A 280 14.31 3.31 16.15
C LEU A 280 15.50 2.34 16.17
N LEU A 281 15.55 1.46 17.18
CA LEU A 281 16.63 0.49 17.33
C LEU A 281 16.57 -0.61 16.26
N MET A 282 15.38 -1.17 16.02
CA MET A 282 15.16 -2.25 15.04
C MET A 282 15.46 -1.79 13.61
N PHE A 283 14.83 -0.71 13.16
CA PHE A 283 15.03 -0.20 11.79
C PHE A 283 16.31 0.61 11.63
N GLY A 284 16.99 0.97 12.73
CA GLY A 284 18.30 1.61 12.70
C GLY A 284 19.46 0.64 12.48
N GLY A 285 19.25 -0.67 12.65
CA GLY A 285 20.29 -1.70 12.52
C GLY A 285 21.44 -1.55 13.53
N ARG A 286 21.18 -0.92 14.68
CA ARG A 286 22.22 -0.53 15.66
C ARG A 286 22.48 -1.57 16.76
N SER A 287 21.67 -2.62 16.86
CA SER A 287 21.78 -3.62 17.92
C SER A 287 21.81 -5.04 17.37
N ASN A 288 22.83 -5.81 17.73
CA ASN A 288 22.94 -7.23 17.40
C ASN A 288 21.93 -8.12 18.17
N ALA A 289 21.25 -7.55 19.18
CA ALA A 289 20.24 -8.27 19.97
C ALA A 289 18.86 -8.31 19.29
N LEU A 290 18.64 -7.45 18.28
CA LEU A 290 17.38 -7.32 17.55
C LEU A 290 17.55 -7.88 16.13
N PRO A 291 16.52 -8.53 15.57
CA PRO A 291 16.60 -9.01 14.19
C PRO A 291 16.52 -7.87 13.18
N GLU A 292 17.06 -8.12 12.00
CA GLU A 292 16.74 -7.38 10.79
C GLU A 292 15.27 -7.64 10.41
N VAL A 293 14.48 -6.57 10.25
CA VAL A 293 13.06 -6.66 9.87
C VAL A 293 12.93 -6.41 8.37
N LEU A 294 12.36 -7.38 7.65
CA LEU A 294 12.07 -7.31 6.22
C LEU A 294 10.57 -7.54 5.99
N ILE A 295 9.94 -6.70 5.18
CA ILE A 295 8.50 -6.73 4.90
C ILE A 295 8.26 -7.08 3.43
N ASP A 296 7.35 -8.03 3.18
CA ASP A 296 6.98 -8.43 1.82
C ASP A 296 6.23 -7.28 1.13
N GLU A 297 6.84 -6.65 0.12
CA GLU A 297 6.17 -5.54 -0.60
C GLU A 297 4.93 -6.02 -1.36
N ASN A 298 4.86 -7.29 -1.76
CA ASN A 298 3.74 -7.82 -2.54
C ASN A 298 2.56 -8.25 -1.66
N GLU A 299 2.84 -8.95 -0.57
CA GLU A 299 1.81 -9.47 0.35
C GLU A 299 1.46 -8.51 1.49
N CYS A 300 2.25 -7.46 1.69
CA CYS A 300 2.03 -6.45 2.72
C CYS A 300 1.99 -5.01 2.14
N ARG A 301 1.34 -4.85 0.98
CA ARG A 301 1.26 -3.56 0.26
C ARG A 301 0.65 -2.46 1.11
N ASN A 302 -0.40 -2.78 1.87
CA ASN A 302 -1.10 -1.79 2.68
C ASN A 302 -0.24 -1.39 3.88
N LEU A 303 0.38 -2.34 4.57
CA LEU A 303 1.32 -2.10 5.66
C LEU A 303 2.50 -1.25 5.20
N CYS A 304 3.13 -1.59 4.07
CA CYS A 304 4.23 -0.80 3.50
C CYS A 304 3.83 0.64 3.22
N SER A 305 2.62 0.88 2.72
CA SER A 305 2.07 2.22 2.51
C SER A 305 1.77 2.93 3.83
N ALA A 306 1.07 2.26 4.74
CA ALA A 306 0.63 2.80 6.02
C ALA A 306 1.79 3.20 6.94
N ILE A 307 2.90 2.45 6.93
CA ILE A 307 4.12 2.81 7.68
C ILE A 307 4.64 4.20 7.28
N MET A 308 4.60 4.53 5.99
CA MET A 308 5.07 5.82 5.47
C MET A 308 4.15 6.98 5.83
N LEU A 309 2.89 6.66 6.15
CA LEU A 309 1.84 7.61 6.48
C LEU A 309 1.56 7.68 7.99
N SER A 310 2.44 7.11 8.82
CA SER A 310 2.30 7.04 10.28
C SER A 310 3.03 8.22 10.96
N PRO A 311 2.33 9.31 11.33
CA PRO A 311 2.96 10.51 11.87
C PRO A 311 3.28 10.38 13.35
N LEU A 312 4.35 11.03 13.78
CA LEU A 312 4.70 11.23 15.17
C LEU A 312 3.99 12.47 15.71
N LYS A 313 3.16 12.31 16.74
CA LYS A 313 2.55 13.42 17.49
C LYS A 313 3.34 13.66 18.78
N LYS A 314 3.68 14.92 19.04
CA LYS A 314 4.21 15.36 20.34
C LYS A 314 3.12 16.17 21.06
N THR A 315 2.59 15.66 22.16
CA THR A 315 1.59 16.36 22.99
C THR A 315 2.14 16.46 24.40
N GLU A 316 2.31 17.69 24.91
CA GLU A 316 2.84 17.95 26.27
C GLU A 316 4.17 17.22 26.56
N GLY A 317 5.05 17.13 25.55
CA GLY A 317 6.34 16.43 25.66
C GLY A 317 6.24 14.89 25.58
N ARG A 318 5.04 14.32 25.44
CA ARG A 318 4.83 12.88 25.21
C ARG A 318 4.80 12.56 23.73
N ILE A 319 5.44 11.45 23.38
CA ILE A 319 5.50 10.91 22.03
C ILE A 319 4.37 9.92 21.85
N GLU A 320 3.56 10.15 20.81
CA GLU A 320 2.43 9.32 20.45
C GLU A 320 2.40 9.09 18.94
N LEU A 321 1.79 7.98 18.53
CA LEU A 321 1.46 7.73 17.13
C LEU A 321 0.18 8.51 16.79
N ASP A 322 0.20 9.36 15.76
CA ASP A 322 -0.99 10.12 15.38
C ASP A 322 -2.03 9.24 14.68
N LYS A 323 -3.07 8.86 15.43
CA LYS A 323 -4.22 8.08 14.93
C LYS A 323 -5.33 8.94 14.33
N SER A 324 -5.10 10.22 14.05
CA SER A 324 -6.12 11.12 13.50
C SER A 324 -6.67 10.65 12.13
N SER A 325 -5.84 9.99 11.32
CA SER A 325 -6.21 9.43 10.02
C SER A 325 -7.28 8.33 10.12
N GLU A 326 -7.29 7.54 11.21
CA GLU A 326 -8.30 6.49 11.44
C GLU A 326 -9.73 7.05 11.59
N LYS A 327 -9.86 8.33 11.98
CA LYS A 327 -11.16 9.01 12.09
C LYS A 327 -11.57 9.72 10.81
N LYS A 328 -10.60 10.26 10.06
CA LYS A 328 -10.84 11.04 8.84
C LYS A 328 -11.08 10.14 7.62
N VAL A 329 -10.37 9.02 7.52
CA VAL A 329 -10.41 8.13 6.37
C VAL A 329 -11.58 7.14 6.50
N PRO A 330 -12.47 7.03 5.48
CA PRO A 330 -13.55 6.04 5.50
C PRO A 330 -13.01 4.62 5.67
N LEU A 331 -13.70 3.80 6.49
CA LEU A 331 -13.27 2.46 6.92
C LEU A 331 -12.71 1.58 5.78
N LYS A 332 -13.40 1.54 4.64
CA LYS A 332 -13.02 0.78 3.44
C LYS A 332 -11.66 1.14 2.83
N ASN A 333 -11.16 2.34 3.09
CA ASN A 333 -9.91 2.85 2.56
C ASN A 333 -8.78 2.86 3.60
N GLN A 334 -9.03 2.36 4.81
CA GLN A 334 -8.10 2.54 5.93
C GLN A 334 -6.82 1.71 5.79
N ALA A 335 -6.90 0.49 5.26
CA ALA A 335 -5.79 -0.47 5.26
C ALA A 335 -4.43 0.15 4.86
N GLY A 336 -4.36 0.85 3.72
CA GLY A 336 -3.11 1.43 3.22
C GLY A 336 -2.86 2.89 3.62
N LEU A 337 -3.77 3.52 4.36
CA LEU A 337 -3.79 4.98 4.59
C LEU A 337 -3.82 5.38 6.08
N THR A 338 -3.95 4.42 6.99
CA THR A 338 -4.06 4.69 8.43
C THR A 338 -3.12 3.82 9.26
N THR A 339 -3.06 4.10 10.55
CA THR A 339 -2.13 3.51 11.51
C THR A 339 -2.52 2.14 12.05
N GLN A 340 -3.60 1.51 11.55
CA GLN A 340 -4.11 0.23 12.07
C GLN A 340 -3.15 -0.94 11.80
N LEU A 341 -2.75 -1.17 10.55
CA LEU A 341 -1.76 -2.21 10.20
C LEU A 341 -0.38 -1.94 10.86
N PRO A 342 0.13 -0.70 10.86
CA PRO A 342 1.32 -0.36 11.63
C PRO A 342 1.21 -0.65 13.14
N SER A 343 0.03 -0.45 13.75
CA SER A 343 -0.21 -0.79 15.16
C SER A 343 -0.09 -2.30 15.40
N ALA A 344 -0.71 -3.13 14.55
CA ALA A 344 -0.56 -4.59 14.61
C ALA A 344 0.92 -5.03 14.49
N LEU A 345 1.70 -4.41 13.59
CA LEU A 345 3.14 -4.66 13.49
C LEU A 345 3.87 -4.27 14.79
N ILE A 346 3.57 -3.12 15.38
CA ILE A 346 4.16 -2.67 16.64
C ILE A 346 3.89 -3.68 17.76
N TYR A 347 2.68 -4.23 17.85
CA TYR A 347 2.33 -5.22 18.88
C TYR A 347 3.13 -6.52 18.73
N LEU A 348 3.32 -7.01 17.50
CA LEU A 348 4.20 -8.14 17.22
C LEU A 348 5.64 -7.83 17.68
N LEU A 349 6.21 -6.73 17.19
CA LEU A 349 7.60 -6.38 17.44
C LEU A 349 7.88 -6.16 18.93
N PHE A 350 7.01 -5.41 19.60
CA PHE A 350 7.16 -5.15 21.03
C PHE A 350 6.91 -6.39 21.87
N GLY A 351 5.88 -7.17 21.54
CA GLY A 351 5.55 -8.41 22.25
C GLY A 351 6.64 -9.47 22.16
N ARG A 352 7.34 -9.55 21.02
CA ARG A 352 8.44 -10.51 20.79
C ARG A 352 9.79 -10.01 21.29
N TYR A 353 10.12 -8.73 21.09
CA TYR A 353 11.49 -8.22 21.31
C TYR A 353 11.63 -7.18 22.43
N GLY A 354 10.54 -6.60 22.94
CA GLY A 354 10.60 -5.55 23.96
C GLY A 354 11.42 -5.95 25.19
N ASN A 355 11.27 -7.20 25.65
CA ASN A 355 12.03 -7.70 26.80
C ASN A 355 13.54 -7.86 26.52
N LYS A 356 13.96 -8.06 25.26
CA LYS A 356 15.39 -8.22 24.92
C LYS A 356 16.19 -6.93 25.10
N VAL A 357 15.52 -5.79 25.04
CA VAL A 357 16.12 -4.46 25.14
C VAL A 357 15.52 -3.66 26.29
N LEU A 358 15.02 -4.33 27.32
CA LEU A 358 14.35 -3.69 28.46
C LEU A 358 15.24 -2.62 29.11
N SER A 359 16.54 -2.86 29.26
CA SER A 359 17.51 -1.89 29.77
C SER A 359 17.57 -0.61 28.93
N GLU A 360 17.50 -0.74 27.61
CA GLU A 360 17.45 0.38 26.68
C GLU A 360 16.07 1.06 26.73
N LEU A 361 14.99 0.34 27.00
CA LEU A 361 13.63 0.87 27.10
C LEU A 361 13.26 1.42 28.49
N SER A 362 14.20 1.44 29.44
CA SER A 362 13.96 1.86 30.84
C SER A 362 14.25 3.34 31.10
N SER A 363 14.99 4.02 30.21
CA SER A 363 15.27 5.45 30.30
C SER A 363 14.51 6.23 29.22
N MET A 364 13.66 7.17 29.66
CA MET A 364 13.05 8.17 28.79
C MET A 364 14.18 9.06 28.25
N PRO A 365 14.43 9.11 26.93
CA PRO A 365 15.49 9.95 26.43
C PRO A 365 15.06 11.41 26.49
N ASP A 366 15.88 12.25 27.12
CA ASP A 366 15.63 13.70 27.21
C ASP A 366 15.66 14.40 25.83
N ASN A 367 16.24 13.75 24.81
CA ASN A 367 16.34 14.22 23.43
C ASN A 367 16.11 13.06 22.44
N LEU A 368 14.85 12.77 22.09
CA LEU A 368 14.56 11.93 20.94
C LEU A 368 14.68 12.76 19.67
N PRO A 369 15.48 12.32 18.67
CA PRO A 369 15.75 13.11 17.47
C PRO A 369 14.44 13.41 16.74
N ASP A 370 14.27 14.68 16.37
CA ASP A 370 13.27 15.06 15.37
C ASP A 370 13.77 14.57 14.01
N ASN A 371 12.94 13.78 13.31
CA ASN A 371 13.25 13.32 11.96
C ASN A 371 12.94 14.42 10.94
N LEU A 372 13.51 15.61 11.12
CA LEU A 372 13.44 16.70 10.16
C LEU A 372 14.44 16.41 9.03
N THR A 373 14.10 15.48 8.15
CA THR A 373 14.71 15.47 6.81
C THR A 373 13.98 16.47 5.93
N ILE A 374 14.71 17.52 5.54
CA ILE A 374 14.30 18.59 4.61
C ILE A 374 13.98 18.01 3.24
#